data_AF-A0A7S3MC63-F1
#
_entry.id   AF-A0A7S3MC63-F1
#
_cell.length_a   1.000
_cell.length_b   1.000
_cell.length_c   1.000
_cell.angle_alpha   90.00
_cell.angle_beta   90.00
_cell.angle_gamma   90.00
#
_symmetry.space_group_name_H-M   'P 1'
#
loop_
_entity.id
_entity.type
_entity.pdbx_description
1 polymer ?
#
loop_
_entity_poly.entity_id
_entity_poly.type
_entity_poly.pdbx_seq_one_letter_code
_entity_poly.pdbx_strand_id
1 'polypeptide(L)'
;KARRASMPEVVSLCKGPKEAYEAFADKGAELSRKSIPKIFHQSVYAGIYIGFGGMLSLTVAGGIADASKNNPTLQSFVFAALFPVNLLLILLTGGVLMTGASA
;
A
#
# COMPACT_ATOMS: atom_id res chain seq x y z
N LYS A 1 23.59 -43.58 18.79
CA LYS A 1 22.20 -43.52 18.29
C LYS A 1 21.39 -42.53 19.13
N ALA A 2 21.40 -41.25 18.77
CA ALA A 2 20.47 -40.27 19.31
C ALA A 2 20.19 -39.25 18.20
N ARG A 3 19.18 -39.58 17.39
CA ARG A 3 18.67 -38.75 16.31
C ARG A 3 17.97 -37.55 16.98
N ARG A 4 18.67 -36.43 17.11
CA ARG A 4 18.09 -35.13 17.49
C ARG A 4 17.09 -34.78 16.38
N ALA A 5 15.81 -35.02 16.66
CA ALA A 5 14.74 -34.64 15.75
C ALA A 5 14.86 -33.13 15.50
N SER A 6 14.98 -32.77 14.22
CA SER A 6 14.97 -31.40 13.73
C SER A 6 13.69 -30.72 14.20
N MET A 7 13.81 -29.84 15.19
CA MET A 7 12.75 -28.90 15.54
C MET A 7 12.45 -28.07 14.29
N PRO A 8 11.17 -27.81 13.95
CA PRO A 8 10.85 -26.91 12.86
C PRO A 8 11.49 -25.55 13.16
N GLU A 9 12.25 -25.03 12.20
CA GLU A 9 12.83 -23.70 12.26
C GLU A 9 11.69 -22.70 12.49
N VAL A 10 11.68 -22.00 13.63
CA VAL A 10 10.66 -21.00 13.93
C VAL A 10 10.99 -19.78 13.09
N VAL A 11 10.39 -19.69 11.90
CA VAL A 11 10.57 -18.57 10.99
C VAL A 11 9.59 -17.47 11.35
N SER A 12 10.08 -16.30 11.75
CA SER A 12 9.24 -15.11 11.94
C SER A 12 8.80 -14.58 10.57
N LEU A 13 7.49 -14.48 10.34
CA LEU A 13 6.95 -13.86 9.11
C LEU A 13 7.22 -12.36 9.07
N CYS A 14 7.26 -11.71 10.23
CA CYS A 14 7.51 -10.29 10.36
C CYS A 14 8.98 -10.04 10.67
N LYS A 15 9.60 -9.13 9.91
CA LYS A 15 10.94 -8.60 10.20
C LYS A 15 10.90 -7.78 11.49
N GLY A 16 11.96 -7.89 12.29
CA GLY A 16 12.15 -7.06 13.47
C GLY A 16 12.43 -5.60 13.09
N PRO A 17 12.39 -4.66 14.07
CA PRO A 17 12.55 -3.23 13.81
C PRO A 17 13.85 -2.87 13.09
N LYS A 18 14.96 -3.52 13.43
CA LYS A 18 16.26 -3.31 12.79
C LYS A 18 16.25 -3.74 11.32
N GLU A 19 15.80 -4.96 11.04
CA GLU A 19 15.74 -5.51 9.69
C GLU A 19 14.71 -4.78 8.81
N ALA A 20 13.64 -4.26 9.41
CA ALA A 20 12.66 -3.43 8.71
C ALA A 20 13.27 -2.10 8.29
N TYR A 21 14.01 -1.43 9.18
CA TYR A 21 14.70 -0.18 8.87
C TYR A 21 15.73 -0.35 7.75
N GLU A 22 16.57 -1.39 7.85
CA GLU A 22 17.55 -1.73 6.80
C GLU A 22 16.84 -1.97 5.46
N ALA A 23 15.72 -2.71 5.46
CA ALA A 23 14.93 -2.94 4.25
C ALA A 23 14.33 -1.67 3.65
N PHE A 24 13.92 -0.69 4.47
CA PHE A 24 13.44 0.62 3.99
C PHE A 24 14.59 1.42 3.36
N ALA A 25 15.74 1.48 4.02
CA ALA A 25 16.92 2.18 3.53
C ALA A 25 17.41 1.60 2.19
N ASP A 26 17.49 0.27 2.09
CA ASP A 26 17.89 -0.42 0.86
C ASP A 26 16.93 -0.13 -0.29
N LYS A 27 15.62 -0.11 -0.01
CA LYS A 27 14.59 0.18 -1.02
C LYS A 27 14.66 1.63 -1.50
N GLY A 28 14.95 2.58 -0.62
CA GLY A 28 15.23 3.97 -0.99
C GLY A 28 16.46 4.10 -1.88
N ALA A 29 17.56 3.44 -1.51
CA ALA A 29 18.79 3.44 -2.29
C ALA A 29 18.62 2.77 -3.68
N GLU A 30 17.83 1.69 -3.77
CA GLU A 30 17.46 1.07 -5.04
C GLU A 30 16.66 2.04 -5.93
N LEU A 31 15.71 2.77 -5.34
CA LEU A 31 14.90 3.74 -6.07
C LEU A 31 15.75 4.86 -6.67
N SER A 32 16.75 5.37 -5.92
CA SER A 32 17.69 6.40 -6.41
C SER A 32 18.59 5.94 -7.55
N ARG A 33 18.88 4.63 -7.64
CA ARG A 33 19.72 4.05 -8.71
C ARG A 33 18.92 3.66 -9.96
N LYS A 34 17.59 3.70 -9.90
CA LYS A 34 16.71 3.26 -10.98
C LYS A 34 16.71 4.29 -12.13
N SER A 35 16.51 3.81 -13.35
CA SER A 35 16.48 4.71 -14.51
C SER A 35 15.26 5.63 -14.45
N ILE A 36 15.49 6.92 -14.73
CA ILE A 36 14.46 7.98 -14.79
C ILE A 36 13.24 7.56 -15.63
N PRO A 37 13.38 7.03 -16.88
CA PRO A 37 12.21 6.65 -17.67
C PRO A 37 11.40 5.53 -17.01
N LYS A 38 12.04 4.60 -16.29
CA LYS A 38 11.34 3.53 -15.58
C LYS A 38 10.56 4.08 -14.38
N ILE A 39 11.19 4.93 -13.58
CA ILE A 39 10.52 5.61 -12.46
C ILE A 39 9.33 6.42 -12.97
N PHE A 40 9.50 7.18 -14.06
CA PHE A 40 8.43 7.99 -14.63
C PHE A 40 7.20 7.16 -14.98
N HIS A 41 7.35 6.05 -15.70
CA HIS A 41 6.22 5.18 -16.03
C HIS A 41 5.58 4.60 -14.76
N GLN A 42 6.39 4.11 -13.81
CA GLN A 42 5.87 3.56 -12.56
C GLN A 42 5.11 4.60 -11.72
N SER A 43 5.55 5.86 -11.73
CA SER A 43 4.89 6.97 -11.03
C SER A 43 3.60 7.41 -11.71
N VAL A 44 3.56 7.41 -13.06
CA VAL A 44 2.33 7.72 -13.81
C VAL A 44 1.26 6.66 -13.55
N TYR A 45 1.60 5.37 -13.64
CA TYR A 45 0.64 4.30 -13.34
C TYR A 45 0.16 4.35 -11.88
N ALA A 46 1.06 4.61 -10.92
CA ALA A 46 0.68 4.78 -9.52
C ALA A 46 -0.31 5.95 -9.32
N GLY A 47 -0.07 7.08 -9.99
CA GLY A 47 -0.98 8.24 -9.97
C GLY A 47 -2.35 7.94 -10.56
N ILE A 48 -2.40 7.23 -11.70
CA ILE A 48 -3.66 6.80 -12.33
C ILE A 48 -4.46 5.89 -11.39
N TYR A 49 -3.80 4.95 -10.72
CA TYR A 49 -4.44 4.04 -9.77
C TYR A 49 -4.98 4.76 -8.52
N ILE A 50 -4.25 5.72 -7.95
CA ILE A 50 -4.78 6.58 -6.88
C ILE A 50 -5.98 7.39 -7.38
N GLY A 51 -5.87 7.98 -8.57
CA GLY A 51 -6.93 8.80 -9.15
C GLY A 51 -8.23 8.02 -9.37
N PHE A 52 -8.15 6.82 -9.93
CA PHE A 52 -9.30 5.92 -10.07
C PHE A 52 -9.88 5.50 -8.72
N GLY A 53 -9.02 5.23 -7.74
CA GLY A 53 -9.44 4.91 -6.38
C GLY A 53 -10.18 6.05 -5.68
N GLY A 54 -9.70 7.28 -5.85
CA GLY A 54 -10.36 8.50 -5.36
C GLY A 54 -11.71 8.73 -6.04
N MET A 55 -11.78 8.54 -7.36
CA MET A 55 -13.02 8.67 -8.11
C MET A 55 -14.05 7.60 -7.72
N LEU A 56 -13.63 6.35 -7.54
CA LEU A 56 -14.48 5.27 -7.01
C LEU A 56 -15.02 5.63 -5.62
N SER A 57 -14.13 6.09 -4.72
CA SER A 57 -14.51 6.46 -3.35
C SER A 57 -15.53 7.60 -3.35
N LEU A 58 -15.37 8.58 -4.24
CA LEU A 58 -16.30 9.69 -4.39
C LEU A 58 -17.65 9.24 -4.96
N THR A 59 -17.66 8.38 -5.98
CA THR A 59 -18.90 7.85 -6.58
C THR A 59 -19.68 7.01 -5.56
N VAL A 60 -19.01 6.14 -4.81
CA VAL A 60 -19.67 5.29 -3.80
C VAL A 60 -20.16 6.14 -2.62
N ALA A 61 -19.33 7.05 -2.09
CA ALA A 61 -19.72 7.93 -1.00
C ALA A 61 -20.85 8.90 -1.40
N GLY A 62 -20.88 9.35 -2.67
CA GLY A 62 -21.97 10.16 -3.21
C GLY A 62 -23.27 9.35 -3.39
N GLY A 63 -23.18 8.08 -3.81
CA GLY A 63 -24.34 7.21 -4.01
C GLY A 63 -25.07 6.81 -2.74
N ILE A 64 -24.39 6.82 -1.57
CA ILE A 64 -24.99 6.51 -0.26
C ILE A 64 -25.50 7.76 0.48
N ALA A 65 -25.59 8.91 -0.19
CA ALA A 65 -26.03 10.17 0.43
C ALA A 65 -27.44 10.05 1.04
N ASP A 66 -28.38 9.39 0.35
CA ASP A 66 -29.74 9.15 0.87
C ASP A 66 -29.75 8.25 2.10
N ALA A 67 -28.91 7.21 2.12
CA ALA A 67 -28.74 6.32 3.27
C ALA A 67 -28.03 6.99 4.45
N SER A 68 -27.22 8.03 4.18
CA SER A 68 -26.44 8.76 5.18
C SER A 68 -27.14 10.00 5.73
N LYS A 69 -28.38 10.31 5.30
CA LYS A 69 -29.19 11.45 5.81
C LYS A 69 -29.34 11.44 7.33
N ASN A 70 -29.48 10.26 7.91
CA ASN A 70 -29.61 10.10 9.36
C ASN A 70 -28.25 9.99 10.08
N ASN A 71 -27.18 9.65 9.36
CA ASN A 71 -25.85 9.36 9.92
C ASN A 71 -24.73 9.76 8.93
N PRO A 72 -24.29 11.03 8.93
CA PRO A 72 -23.25 11.51 8.02
C PRO A 72 -21.89 10.80 8.21
N THR A 73 -21.64 10.22 9.40
CA THR A 73 -20.44 9.41 9.68
C THR A 73 -20.33 8.18 8.78
N LEU A 74 -21.45 7.60 8.34
CA LEU A 74 -21.44 6.43 7.47
C LEU A 74 -20.80 6.74 6.11
N GLN A 75 -21.07 7.94 5.58
CA GLN A 75 -20.50 8.41 4.33
C GLN A 75 -18.97 8.54 4.40
N SER A 76 -18.47 9.20 5.45
CA SER A 76 -17.02 9.36 5.66
C SER A 76 -16.33 8.05 5.98
N PHE A 77 -17.00 7.12 6.68
CA PHE A 77 -16.47 5.78 6.96
C PHE A 77 -16.28 4.97 5.69
N VAL A 78 -17.28 4.94 4.81
CA VAL A 78 -17.19 4.21 3.53
C VAL A 78 -16.10 4.82 2.64
N PHE A 79 -16.01 6.15 2.59
CA PHE A 79 -14.91 6.83 1.88
C PHE A 79 -13.53 6.44 2.45
N ALA A 80 -13.37 6.45 3.77
CA ALA A 80 -12.11 6.09 4.42
C ALA A 80 -11.76 4.60 4.24
N ALA A 81 -12.75 3.71 4.23
CA ALA A 81 -12.55 2.27 4.04
C ALA A 81 -12.09 1.90 2.62
N LEU A 82 -12.47 2.68 1.62
CA LEU A 82 -12.04 2.48 0.23
C LEU A 82 -10.62 2.99 -0.04
N PHE A 83 -10.09 3.88 0.81
CA PHE A 83 -8.75 4.44 0.63
C PHE A 83 -7.62 3.38 0.73
N PRO A 84 -7.60 2.46 1.72
CA PRO A 84 -6.61 1.37 1.78
C PRO A 84 -6.62 0.42 0.57
N VAL A 85 -7.80 0.21 -0.05
CA VAL A 85 -7.92 -0.64 -1.26
C VAL A 85 -7.09 -0.05 -2.40
N ASN A 86 -7.04 1.28 -2.50
CA ASN A 86 -6.27 1.99 -3.51
C ASN A 86 -4.76 1.82 -3.30
N LEU A 87 -4.30 1.85 -2.05
CA LEU A 87 -2.90 1.61 -1.71
C LEU A 87 -2.48 0.15 -1.97
N LEU A 88 -3.38 -0.81 -1.72
CA LEU A 88 -3.15 -2.21 -2.02
C LEU A 88 -2.93 -2.45 -3.52
N LEU A 89 -3.72 -1.80 -4.39
CA LEU A 89 -3.59 -1.91 -5.84
C LEU A 89 -2.18 -1.48 -6.33
N ILE A 90 -1.64 -0.41 -5.74
CA ILE A 90 -0.31 0.10 -6.09
C ILE A 90 0.79 -0.79 -5.56
N LEU A 91 0.61 -1.35 -4.36
CA LEU A 91 1.54 -2.32 -3.78
C LEU A 91 1.66 -3.57 -4.64
N LEU A 92 0.54 -4.09 -5.16
CA LEU A 92 0.50 -5.26 -6.02
C LEU A 92 1.09 -5.00 -7.41
N THR A 93 0.86 -3.81 -7.98
CA THR A 93 1.39 -3.43 -9.30
C THR A 93 2.84 -2.96 -9.26
N GLY A 94 3.38 -2.67 -8.07
CA GLY A 94 4.75 -2.17 -7.90
C GLY A 94 4.95 -0.74 -8.40
N GLY A 95 3.89 0.06 -8.41
CA GLY A 95 3.96 1.48 -8.75
C GLY A 95 4.80 2.28 -7.74
N VAL A 96 5.46 3.34 -8.20
CA VAL A 96 6.24 4.24 -7.33
C VAL A 96 5.35 5.42 -6.95
N LEU A 97 4.90 5.46 -5.70
CA LEU A 97 4.08 6.56 -5.19
C LEU A 97 4.94 7.49 -4.32
N MET A 98 4.84 8.81 -4.55
CA MET A 98 5.67 9.81 -3.86
C MET A 98 5.55 9.75 -2.33
N THR A 99 4.35 9.56 -1.79
CA THR A 99 4.11 9.48 -0.33
C THR A 99 4.78 8.29 0.34
N GLY A 100 4.96 7.18 -0.40
CA GLY A 100 5.70 6.01 0.08
C GLY A 100 7.19 6.06 -0.21
N ALA A 101 7.61 6.85 -1.19
CA ALA A 101 9.02 7.04 -1.52
C ALA A 101 9.74 8.02 -0.58
N SER A 102 8.99 8.92 0.07
CA SER A 102 9.51 9.89 1.03
C SER A 102 9.60 9.38 2.48
N ALA A 103 9.01 8.21 2.75
CA ALA A 103 8.96 7.59 4.07
C ALA A 103 10.25 6.82 4.37
#